data_AF-G9P4Y6-F1
#
_entry.id   AF-G9P4Y6-F1
#
_cell.length_a   1.000
_cell.length_b   1.000
_cell.length_c   1.000
_cell.angle_alpha   90.00
_cell.angle_beta   90.00
_cell.angle_gamma   90.00
#
_symmetry.space_group_name_H-M   'P 1'
#
loop_
_entity.id
_entity.type
_entity.pdbx_description
1 polymer ?
#
loop_
_entity_poly.entity_id
_entity_poly.type
_entity_poly.pdbx_seq_one_letter_code
_entity_poly.pdbx_strand_id
1 'polypeptide(L)'
;MIPSTALVNSLPRNILGKKHTRVGKPKSRAGCIPCKLRHRKCNEQKPICSQCKKSARDCHYDVPKEKQHGGITPHKRSILPRQAALDAVTAGALHFRPRVSYLEADEALYFDMFRAQMLQDFSYTPCTKFWNRVIPRESMGDECVRWSVLSIGALMLSLRSPNPEPTVKLLEGRGSSAHQVAIAYHDKATTTLHMRMRQEFHTISRRNVLINMFLLFLFELLIGNTKGADRLLTSSVELLKQKHDQLANEINSQSHEQGVHTYVAPSNDEGLDQAERILPRFQIFLSLNSPFFPMQKACWSRLQSRPISGGVPGADTDMHEFGATWNSFITRAVIFVVKAMQMHQFGNHTGDFELHFAHRAIFLERLQDWESAILLKLETEKTPIVCQFLNTFYMGQKAVFILMSCCFDATEMAYDQFNSKFREIASTACSLGGALKQFSHLETALDIYTLPILNFVSQKCRDKAIRSDALDSFEKMTSSSFNWDTKASLLARRRLMALEEQSRDATGQIPASGRYRWTSASWNTDYSSLSIVFTPVTSDYDGIQKEKRCKILRSDLEM
;
A
#
# COMPACT_ATOMS: atom_id res chain seq x y z
N MET A 1 10.86 -18.11 -14.28
CA MET A 1 11.89 -17.31 -14.95
C MET A 1 11.38 -16.96 -16.34
N ILE A 2 11.42 -15.68 -16.71
CA ILE A 2 10.96 -15.18 -18.01
C ILE A 2 12.14 -15.33 -19.01
N PRO A 3 11.96 -15.93 -20.20
CA PRO A 3 13.01 -15.96 -21.22
C PRO A 3 13.14 -14.59 -21.91
N SER A 4 14.36 -14.06 -21.96
CA SER A 4 14.69 -12.73 -22.50
C SER A 4 14.68 -12.60 -24.03
N THR A 5 14.12 -13.56 -24.78
CA THR A 5 14.34 -13.67 -26.24
C THR A 5 13.10 -13.59 -27.12
N ALA A 6 11.92 -13.23 -26.61
CA ALA A 6 10.67 -13.31 -27.38
C ALA A 6 10.11 -11.97 -27.94
N LEU A 7 10.90 -10.88 -28.02
CA LEU A 7 10.38 -9.57 -28.44
C LEU A 7 11.30 -8.82 -29.43
N VAL A 8 11.82 -9.53 -30.43
CA VAL A 8 12.39 -8.90 -31.62
C VAL A 8 11.60 -9.38 -32.83
N ASN A 9 11.04 -8.41 -33.57
CA ASN A 9 10.28 -8.52 -34.83
C ASN A 9 8.75 -8.65 -34.71
N SER A 10 8.05 -7.51 -34.83
CA SER A 10 7.22 -7.21 -36.02
C SER A 10 6.37 -5.95 -35.78
N LEU A 11 6.83 -4.81 -36.31
CA LEU A 11 5.96 -3.67 -36.64
C LEU A 11 5.09 -4.04 -37.85
N PRO A 12 3.88 -3.46 -37.96
CA PRO A 12 3.70 -2.54 -39.06
C PRO A 12 3.18 -1.16 -38.65
N ARG A 13 3.60 -0.19 -39.46
CA ARG A 13 3.37 1.25 -39.43
C ARG A 13 1.91 1.63 -39.75
N ASN A 14 1.49 2.76 -39.16
CA ASN A 14 0.49 3.72 -39.62
C ASN A 14 -0.96 3.24 -39.80
N ILE A 15 -1.88 3.76 -38.97
CA ILE A 15 -3.09 4.50 -39.42
C ILE A 15 -3.25 5.71 -38.49
N LEU A 16 -2.94 6.90 -39.04
CA LEU A 16 -3.24 8.21 -38.46
C LEU A 16 -4.75 8.44 -38.46
N GLY A 17 -5.29 8.84 -37.31
CA GLY A 17 -6.69 9.28 -37.19
C GLY A 17 -7.03 9.79 -35.79
N LYS A 18 -6.42 10.91 -35.35
CA LYS A 18 -6.83 11.60 -34.12
C LYS A 18 -8.30 12.05 -34.24
N LYS A 19 -9.21 11.40 -33.51
CA LYS A 19 -10.53 11.98 -33.20
C LYS A 19 -10.33 13.05 -32.12
N HIS A 20 -10.45 14.32 -32.50
CA HIS A 20 -10.58 15.42 -31.53
C HIS A 20 -11.92 15.31 -30.80
N THR A 21 -11.89 14.95 -29.51
CA THR A 21 -13.02 15.10 -28.59
C THR A 21 -13.15 16.58 -28.19
N ARG A 22 -14.34 17.16 -28.42
CA ARG A 22 -14.64 18.58 -28.17
C ARG A 22 -15.01 18.79 -26.70
N VAL A 23 -14.36 19.75 -26.04
CA VAL A 23 -14.76 20.27 -24.72
C VAL A 23 -16.19 20.82 -24.80
N GLY A 24 -17.11 20.25 -24.02
CA GLY A 24 -18.51 20.65 -23.98
C GLY A 24 -18.71 21.96 -23.22
N LYS A 25 -18.83 23.08 -23.93
CA LYS A 25 -19.36 24.34 -23.36
C LYS A 25 -20.90 24.32 -23.38
N PRO A 26 -21.58 24.97 -22.42
CA PRO A 26 -23.04 25.02 -22.37
C PRO A 26 -23.64 25.55 -23.68
N LYS A 27 -24.67 24.85 -24.19
CA LYS A 27 -25.35 25.18 -25.46
C LYS A 27 -26.11 26.50 -25.32
N SER A 28 -25.88 27.48 -26.20
CA SER A 28 -26.66 28.73 -26.18
C SER A 28 -28.13 28.42 -26.52
N ARG A 29 -29.05 28.89 -25.68
CA ARG A 29 -30.50 28.65 -25.84
C ARG A 29 -31.16 29.62 -26.84
N ALA A 30 -30.47 30.70 -27.23
CA ALA A 30 -31.04 31.80 -28.01
C ALA A 30 -30.72 31.77 -29.53
N GLY A 31 -30.02 30.75 -30.04
CA GLY A 31 -29.76 30.59 -31.48
C GLY A 31 -31.03 30.45 -32.34
N CYS A 32 -30.97 30.89 -33.60
CA CYS A 32 -32.08 30.69 -34.56
C CYS A 32 -32.32 29.20 -34.83
N ILE A 33 -33.55 28.86 -35.23
CA ILE A 33 -33.99 27.48 -35.45
C ILE A 33 -33.13 26.77 -36.51
N PRO A 34 -32.83 27.38 -37.68
CA PRO A 34 -32.01 26.72 -38.71
C PRO A 34 -30.58 26.41 -38.26
N CYS A 35 -29.97 27.24 -37.40
CA CYS A 35 -28.63 26.98 -36.86
C CYS A 35 -28.65 25.89 -35.78
N LYS A 36 -29.70 25.86 -34.93
CA LYS A 36 -29.92 24.81 -33.93
C LYS A 36 -30.08 23.44 -34.59
N LEU A 37 -30.92 23.32 -35.63
CA LEU A 37 -31.13 22.08 -36.39
C LEU A 37 -29.85 21.56 -37.05
N ARG A 38 -28.92 22.46 -37.40
CA ARG A 38 -27.64 22.08 -38.01
C ARG A 38 -26.51 21.80 -37.03
N HIS A 39 -26.75 21.93 -35.73
CA HIS A 39 -25.72 21.83 -34.70
C HIS A 39 -24.50 22.75 -34.97
N ARG A 40 -24.75 23.95 -35.55
CA ARG A 40 -23.73 24.98 -35.79
C ARG A 40 -23.99 26.20 -34.91
N LYS A 41 -22.92 26.88 -34.49
CA LYS A 41 -22.99 28.05 -33.60
C LYS A 41 -23.69 29.21 -34.32
N CYS A 42 -24.79 29.68 -33.75
CA CYS A 42 -25.50 30.89 -34.20
C CYS A 42 -24.84 32.13 -33.57
N ASN A 43 -24.78 33.24 -34.31
CA ASN A 43 -24.33 34.53 -33.77
C ASN A 43 -25.49 35.43 -33.32
N GLU A 44 -26.73 34.94 -33.36
CA GLU A 44 -27.94 35.55 -32.78
C GLU A 44 -28.30 36.96 -33.32
N GLN A 45 -27.69 37.39 -34.43
CA GLN A 45 -28.05 38.64 -35.13
C GLN A 45 -29.46 38.55 -35.73
N LYS A 46 -30.27 39.60 -35.53
CA LYS A 46 -31.62 39.77 -36.09
C LYS A 46 -31.58 40.90 -37.15
N PRO A 47 -32.31 40.81 -38.27
CA PRO A 47 -33.34 39.80 -38.59
C PRO A 47 -32.77 38.46 -39.08
N ILE A 48 -31.57 38.43 -39.67
CA ILE A 48 -30.95 37.22 -40.23
C ILE A 48 -29.55 37.02 -39.62
N CYS A 49 -29.25 35.83 -39.10
CA CYS A 49 -27.94 35.52 -38.55
C CYS A 49 -26.88 35.40 -39.67
N SER A 50 -25.60 35.65 -39.36
CA SER A 50 -24.54 35.68 -40.39
C SER A 50 -24.36 34.34 -41.12
N GLN A 51 -24.61 33.22 -40.43
CA GLN A 51 -24.55 31.88 -41.02
C GLN A 51 -25.71 31.64 -41.99
N CYS A 52 -26.92 32.04 -41.62
CA CYS A 52 -28.08 31.95 -42.51
C CYS A 52 -27.94 32.89 -43.71
N LYS A 53 -27.41 34.11 -43.51
CA LYS A 53 -27.12 35.07 -44.59
C LYS A 53 -26.14 34.49 -45.62
N LYS A 54 -25.03 33.90 -45.17
CA LYS A 54 -24.04 33.25 -46.05
C LYS A 54 -24.61 32.06 -46.81
N SER A 55 -25.54 31.33 -46.19
CA SER A 55 -26.16 30.15 -46.81
C SER A 55 -27.43 30.45 -47.61
N ALA A 56 -27.82 31.73 -47.74
CA ALA A 56 -29.07 32.18 -48.37
C ALA A 56 -30.32 31.44 -47.85
N ARG A 57 -30.44 31.32 -46.52
CA ARG A 57 -31.56 30.62 -45.87
C ARG A 57 -32.45 31.57 -45.09
N ASP A 58 -33.73 31.22 -45.08
CA ASP A 58 -34.71 31.85 -44.21
C ASP A 58 -34.34 31.64 -42.73
N CYS A 59 -34.24 32.75 -41.99
CA CYS A 59 -33.73 32.76 -40.63
C CYS A 59 -34.81 33.23 -39.68
N HIS A 60 -35.37 32.30 -38.92
CA HIS A 60 -36.42 32.59 -37.95
C HIS A 60 -36.04 32.12 -36.54
N TYR A 61 -36.53 32.87 -35.55
CA TYR A 61 -36.31 32.67 -34.12
C TYR A 61 -37.65 32.35 -33.45
N ASP A 62 -37.64 31.56 -32.37
CA ASP A 62 -38.87 31.24 -31.61
C ASP A 62 -39.50 32.53 -31.06
N VAL A 63 -40.82 32.69 -31.25
CA VAL A 63 -41.59 33.78 -30.63
C VAL A 63 -42.09 33.31 -29.26
N PRO A 64 -41.93 34.09 -28.17
CA PRO A 64 -42.43 33.70 -26.86
C PRO A 64 -43.95 33.55 -26.87
N LYS A 65 -44.47 32.37 -26.49
CA LYS A 65 -45.91 32.18 -26.28
C LYS A 65 -46.33 32.81 -24.95
N GLU A 66 -47.19 33.83 -25.01
CA GLU A 66 -47.87 34.42 -23.86
C GLU A 66 -48.76 33.38 -23.17
N LYS A 67 -48.62 33.23 -21.85
CA LYS A 67 -49.54 32.45 -21.03
C LYS A 67 -50.69 33.36 -20.60
N GLN A 68 -51.89 33.07 -21.07
CA GLN A 68 -53.12 33.70 -20.60
C GLN A 68 -53.49 33.20 -19.19
N HIS A 69 -53.95 34.12 -18.38
CA HIS A 69 -54.21 34.02 -16.95
C HIS A 69 -55.58 33.39 -16.63
N GLY A 70 -55.68 32.71 -15.49
CA GLY A 70 -56.93 32.56 -14.71
C GLY A 70 -56.60 32.88 -13.25
N GLY A 71 -57.10 34.01 -12.75
CA GLY A 71 -56.70 34.61 -11.47
C GLY A 71 -57.40 34.05 -10.23
N ILE A 72 -56.86 34.39 -9.05
CA ILE A 72 -57.51 34.92 -7.84
C ILE A 72 -56.40 35.23 -6.80
N THR A 73 -56.53 36.39 -6.14
CA THR A 73 -55.66 37.03 -5.14
C THR A 73 -55.68 36.34 -3.75
N PRO A 74 -54.79 36.73 -2.80
CA PRO A 74 -54.16 35.81 -1.86
C PRO A 74 -54.89 35.67 -0.51
N HIS A 75 -55.01 34.44 -0.03
CA HIS A 75 -55.39 34.17 1.37
C HIS A 75 -54.25 33.43 2.10
N LYS A 76 -53.67 34.10 3.09
CA LYS A 76 -52.82 33.48 4.12
C LYS A 76 -53.62 32.35 4.78
N ARG A 77 -53.11 31.11 4.73
CA ARG A 77 -53.53 30.03 5.62
C ARG A 77 -52.33 29.44 6.33
N SER A 78 -52.48 29.39 7.65
CA SER A 78 -51.55 28.92 8.65
C SER A 78 -51.13 27.46 8.39
N ILE A 79 -49.84 27.18 8.59
CA ILE A 79 -49.28 25.83 8.56
C ILE A 79 -49.69 25.14 9.86
N LEU A 80 -50.55 24.13 9.76
CA LEU A 80 -50.77 23.13 10.80
C LEU A 80 -50.51 21.73 10.21
N PRO A 81 -49.90 20.81 10.99
CA PRO A 81 -49.45 19.53 10.47
C PRO A 81 -50.64 18.63 10.14
N ARG A 82 -50.69 18.15 8.90
CA ARG A 82 -51.72 17.22 8.43
C ARG A 82 -51.48 15.85 9.04
N GLN A 83 -52.43 15.38 9.85
CA GLN A 83 -52.46 14.02 10.40
C GLN A 83 -52.51 12.99 9.27
N ALA A 84 -51.78 11.90 9.48
CA ALA A 84 -51.51 10.84 8.52
C ALA A 84 -52.80 10.12 8.08
N ALA A 85 -53.09 10.20 6.78
CA ALA A 85 -53.93 9.22 6.12
C ALA A 85 -53.00 8.17 5.49
N LEU A 86 -53.21 6.91 5.85
CA LEU A 86 -52.57 5.73 5.27
C LEU A 86 -53.06 5.58 3.82
N ASP A 87 -52.45 6.29 2.89
CA ASP A 87 -52.62 6.01 1.46
C ASP A 87 -51.48 5.10 1.04
N ALA A 88 -51.82 3.84 0.82
CA ALA A 88 -50.98 2.82 0.22
C ALA A 88 -50.60 3.27 -1.20
N VAL A 89 -49.54 4.07 -1.29
CA VAL A 89 -48.78 4.20 -2.53
C VAL A 89 -48.20 2.83 -2.79
N THR A 90 -48.72 2.15 -3.80
CA THR A 90 -48.00 1.12 -4.54
C THR A 90 -46.66 1.72 -4.90
N ALA A 91 -45.67 1.53 -4.02
CA ALA A 91 -44.29 1.66 -4.38
C ALA A 91 -44.18 0.74 -5.59
N GLY A 92 -44.00 1.34 -6.76
CA GLY A 92 -43.36 0.64 -7.86
C GLY A 92 -42.05 0.20 -7.26
N ALA A 93 -42.02 -1.02 -6.70
CA ALA A 93 -40.82 -1.67 -6.32
C ALA A 93 -40.02 -1.65 -7.61
N LEU A 94 -39.04 -0.75 -7.66
CA LEU A 94 -37.87 -1.01 -8.45
C LEU A 94 -37.36 -2.30 -7.84
N HIS A 95 -37.83 -3.42 -8.39
CA HIS A 95 -37.15 -4.69 -8.31
C HIS A 95 -35.81 -4.42 -8.95
N PHE A 96 -34.91 -3.85 -8.16
CA PHE A 96 -33.50 -4.03 -8.31
C PHE A 96 -33.33 -5.54 -8.14
N ARG A 97 -33.56 -6.30 -9.22
CA ARG A 97 -33.05 -7.64 -9.30
C ARG A 97 -31.56 -7.47 -9.06
N PRO A 98 -30.97 -8.05 -8.00
CA PRO A 98 -29.53 -8.21 -7.97
C PRO A 98 -29.20 -8.83 -9.33
N ARG A 99 -28.31 -8.20 -10.08
CA ARG A 99 -27.71 -8.84 -11.25
C ARG A 99 -27.31 -10.23 -10.76
N VAL A 100 -27.85 -11.29 -11.38
CA VAL A 100 -27.62 -12.69 -10.98
C VAL A 100 -26.19 -12.79 -10.51
N SER A 101 -26.00 -13.10 -9.22
CA SER A 101 -24.66 -13.21 -8.67
C SER A 101 -23.93 -14.23 -9.54
N TYR A 102 -22.83 -13.85 -10.19
CA TYR A 102 -21.98 -14.80 -10.92
C TYR A 102 -21.23 -15.76 -9.98
N LEU A 103 -21.55 -15.70 -8.69
CA LEU A 103 -21.01 -16.56 -7.65
C LEU A 103 -21.97 -17.71 -7.44
N GLU A 104 -21.43 -18.92 -7.46
CA GLU A 104 -22.13 -20.11 -7.01
C GLU A 104 -22.50 -19.98 -5.51
N ALA A 105 -23.46 -20.78 -5.04
CA ALA A 105 -23.99 -20.66 -3.68
C ALA A 105 -22.93 -20.87 -2.59
N ASP A 106 -21.93 -21.71 -2.85
CA ASP A 106 -20.78 -21.97 -1.99
C ASP A 106 -19.70 -20.87 -2.08
N GLU A 107 -19.57 -20.18 -3.22
CA GLU A 107 -18.63 -19.09 -3.43
C GLU A 107 -19.01 -17.81 -2.66
N ALA A 108 -20.31 -17.58 -2.45
CA ALA A 108 -20.82 -16.42 -1.72
C ALA A 108 -20.21 -16.30 -0.31
N LEU A 109 -20.06 -17.43 0.39
CA LEU A 109 -19.48 -17.49 1.73
C LEU A 109 -18.04 -16.94 1.76
N TYR A 110 -17.19 -17.38 0.83
CA TYR A 110 -15.79 -16.96 0.79
C TYR A 110 -15.66 -15.50 0.36
N PHE A 111 -16.48 -15.07 -0.60
CA PHE A 111 -16.51 -13.69 -1.05
C PHE A 111 -16.93 -12.72 0.07
N ASP A 112 -17.97 -13.06 0.82
CA ASP A 112 -18.43 -12.25 1.95
C ASP A 112 -17.43 -12.26 3.11
N MET A 113 -16.76 -13.39 3.36
CA MET A 113 -15.65 -13.46 4.33
C MET A 113 -14.53 -12.47 3.97
N PHE A 114 -14.09 -12.47 2.71
CA PHE A 114 -13.08 -11.52 2.23
C PHE A 114 -13.55 -10.07 2.43
N ARG A 115 -14.78 -9.74 2.02
CA ARG A 115 -15.31 -8.37 2.12
C ARG A 115 -15.42 -7.90 3.57
N ALA A 116 -15.91 -8.75 4.46
CA ALA A 116 -16.04 -8.43 5.87
C ALA A 116 -14.68 -8.16 6.51
N GLN A 117 -13.68 -9.00 6.24
CA GLN A 117 -12.33 -8.82 6.78
C GLN A 117 -11.65 -7.55 6.22
N MET A 118 -11.74 -7.30 4.92
CA MET A 118 -11.15 -6.11 4.30
C MET A 118 -11.77 -4.81 4.82
N LEU A 119 -13.08 -4.80 5.06
CA LEU A 119 -13.77 -3.66 5.63
C LEU A 119 -13.33 -3.44 7.08
N GLN A 120 -13.21 -4.50 7.87
CA GLN A 120 -12.78 -4.41 9.27
C GLN A 120 -11.34 -3.87 9.40
N ASP A 121 -10.41 -4.41 8.62
CA ASP A 121 -8.98 -4.13 8.81
C ASP A 121 -8.49 -2.90 8.04
N PHE A 122 -9.10 -2.60 6.89
CA PHE A 122 -8.61 -1.57 5.97
C PHE A 122 -9.56 -0.39 5.78
N SER A 123 -10.50 -0.15 6.70
CA SER A 123 -11.43 0.99 6.63
C SER A 123 -10.73 2.35 6.58
N TYR A 124 -9.63 2.53 7.33
CA TYR A 124 -8.96 3.84 7.50
C TYR A 124 -7.51 3.83 7.02
N THR A 125 -7.21 2.99 6.03
CA THR A 125 -5.85 2.87 5.49
C THR A 125 -5.68 3.63 4.19
N PRO A 126 -4.44 3.97 3.78
CA PRO A 126 -4.19 4.62 2.49
C PRO A 126 -4.72 3.86 1.27
N CYS A 127 -5.06 2.57 1.43
CA CYS A 127 -5.58 1.68 0.39
C CYS A 127 -7.08 1.33 0.56
N THR A 128 -7.86 2.06 1.37
CA THR A 128 -9.28 1.76 1.62
C THR A 128 -10.09 1.60 0.32
N LYS A 129 -9.87 2.50 -0.67
CA LYS A 129 -10.64 2.45 -1.93
C LYS A 129 -10.24 1.23 -2.77
N PHE A 130 -8.95 0.89 -2.78
CA PHE A 130 -8.45 -0.29 -3.46
C PHE A 130 -9.12 -1.58 -2.93
N TRP A 131 -9.09 -1.78 -1.61
CA TRP A 131 -9.63 -2.97 -0.96
C TRP A 131 -11.15 -3.07 -1.01
N ASN A 132 -11.85 -1.97 -0.70
CA ASN A 132 -13.29 -2.00 -0.46
C ASN A 132 -14.13 -1.65 -1.71
N ARG A 133 -13.50 -1.17 -2.79
CA ARG A 133 -14.21 -0.74 -4.00
C ARG A 133 -13.66 -1.36 -5.27
N VAL A 134 -12.34 -1.25 -5.50
CA VAL A 134 -11.72 -1.71 -6.75
C VAL A 134 -11.75 -3.23 -6.85
N ILE A 135 -11.16 -3.92 -5.88
CA ILE A 135 -11.06 -5.40 -5.91
C ILE A 135 -12.44 -6.08 -5.99
N PRO A 136 -13.44 -5.73 -5.16
CA PRO A 136 -14.77 -6.34 -5.25
C PRO A 136 -15.42 -6.11 -6.61
N ARG A 137 -15.31 -4.91 -7.19
CA ARG A 137 -15.87 -4.63 -8.53
C ARG A 137 -15.20 -5.46 -9.62
N GLU A 138 -13.88 -5.54 -9.60
CA GLU A 138 -13.12 -6.32 -10.59
C GLU A 138 -13.40 -7.81 -10.49
N SER A 139 -13.55 -8.35 -9.27
CA SER A 139 -13.89 -9.76 -9.06
C SER A 139 -15.25 -10.17 -9.66
N MET A 140 -16.19 -9.23 -9.79
CA MET A 140 -17.47 -9.50 -10.45
C MET A 140 -17.35 -9.55 -11.97
N GLY A 141 -16.36 -8.88 -12.55
CA GLY A 141 -16.13 -8.79 -13.99
C GLY A 141 -15.08 -9.77 -14.54
N ASP A 142 -14.14 -10.22 -13.70
CA ASP A 142 -13.01 -11.05 -14.09
C ASP A 142 -12.87 -12.31 -13.22
N GLU A 143 -12.86 -13.48 -13.87
CA GLU A 143 -12.80 -14.77 -13.18
C GLU A 143 -11.48 -15.02 -12.44
N CYS A 144 -10.36 -14.55 -12.97
CA CYS A 144 -9.05 -14.72 -12.33
C CYS A 144 -8.97 -13.91 -11.02
N VAL A 145 -9.47 -12.67 -11.06
CA VAL A 145 -9.60 -11.83 -9.86
C VAL A 145 -10.58 -12.47 -8.87
N ARG A 146 -11.70 -13.01 -9.36
CA ARG A 146 -12.69 -13.71 -8.52
C ARG A 146 -12.07 -14.89 -7.78
N TRP A 147 -11.39 -15.79 -8.48
CA TRP A 147 -10.75 -16.94 -7.85
C TRP A 147 -9.69 -16.52 -6.84
N SER A 148 -8.93 -15.46 -7.11
CA SER A 148 -7.98 -14.90 -6.13
C SER A 148 -8.69 -14.40 -4.86
N VAL A 149 -9.82 -13.70 -5.00
CA VAL A 149 -10.62 -13.22 -3.86
C VAL A 149 -11.22 -14.40 -3.08
N LEU A 150 -11.77 -15.40 -3.78
CA LEU A 150 -12.34 -16.60 -3.17
C LEU A 150 -11.27 -17.42 -2.45
N SER A 151 -10.06 -17.53 -3.01
CA SER A 151 -8.95 -18.25 -2.37
C SER A 151 -8.57 -17.61 -1.03
N ILE A 152 -8.45 -16.29 -1.00
CA ILE A 152 -8.15 -15.53 0.23
C ILE A 152 -9.30 -15.66 1.23
N GLY A 153 -10.56 -15.56 0.78
CA GLY A 153 -11.73 -15.72 1.64
C GLY A 153 -11.83 -17.11 2.29
N ALA A 154 -11.58 -18.17 1.50
CA ALA A 154 -11.52 -19.54 2.01
C ALA A 154 -10.35 -19.76 2.98
N LEU A 155 -9.19 -19.15 2.70
CA LEU A 155 -8.04 -19.19 3.59
C LEU A 155 -8.34 -18.51 4.93
N MET A 156 -8.94 -17.31 4.91
CA MET A 156 -9.35 -16.59 6.11
C MET A 156 -10.34 -17.39 6.96
N LEU A 157 -11.28 -18.09 6.32
CA LEU A 157 -12.20 -18.98 7.02
C LEU A 157 -11.45 -20.14 7.69
N SER A 158 -10.49 -20.75 7.00
CA SER A 158 -9.66 -21.81 7.58
C SER A 158 -8.84 -21.33 8.77
N LEU A 159 -8.31 -20.09 8.72
CA LEU A 159 -7.51 -19.50 9.80
C LEU A 159 -8.36 -19.09 11.01
N ARG A 160 -9.66 -18.81 10.83
CA ARG A 160 -10.61 -18.52 11.91
C ARG A 160 -11.18 -19.77 12.59
N SER A 161 -10.86 -20.97 12.11
CA SER A 161 -11.31 -22.22 12.71
C SER A 161 -10.90 -22.30 14.19
N PRO A 162 -11.73 -22.84 15.10
CA PRO A 162 -11.40 -22.97 16.52
C PRO A 162 -10.16 -23.84 16.78
N ASN A 163 -9.84 -24.75 15.85
CA ASN A 163 -8.57 -25.48 15.79
C ASN A 163 -7.89 -25.15 14.45
N PRO A 164 -7.20 -24.00 14.34
CA PRO A 164 -6.50 -23.65 13.12
C PRO A 164 -5.26 -24.53 12.98
N GLU A 165 -5.06 -25.11 11.79
CA GLU A 165 -3.83 -25.88 11.53
C GLU A 165 -2.62 -24.93 11.54
N PRO A 166 -1.48 -25.33 12.13
CA PRO A 166 -0.27 -24.52 12.11
C PRO A 166 0.14 -24.14 10.70
N THR A 167 0.55 -22.88 10.47
CA THR A 167 0.94 -22.38 9.15
C THR A 167 2.07 -23.19 8.51
N VAL A 168 2.94 -23.82 9.31
CA VAL A 168 3.96 -24.74 8.78
C VAL A 168 3.34 -25.98 8.12
N LYS A 169 2.22 -26.50 8.62
CA LYS A 169 1.48 -27.57 7.93
C LYS A 169 0.75 -27.07 6.69
N LEU A 170 0.28 -25.83 6.71
CA LEU A 170 -0.33 -25.18 5.53
C LEU A 170 0.70 -25.04 4.39
N LEU A 171 1.96 -24.69 4.72
CA LEU A 171 3.07 -24.70 3.77
C LEU A 171 3.33 -26.07 3.14
N GLU A 172 3.09 -27.14 3.89
CA GLU A 172 3.21 -28.53 3.41
C GLU A 172 1.96 -29.03 2.66
N GLY A 173 0.92 -28.20 2.53
CA GLY A 173 -0.34 -28.57 1.88
C GLY A 173 -1.22 -29.53 2.69
N ARG A 174 -1.00 -29.65 4.01
CA ARG A 174 -1.74 -30.57 4.90
C ARG A 174 -2.83 -29.88 5.73
N GLY A 175 -3.52 -28.90 5.15
CA GLY A 175 -4.55 -28.12 5.85
C GLY A 175 -5.98 -28.70 5.80
N SER A 176 -6.89 -27.99 6.46
CA SER A 176 -8.34 -28.29 6.55
C SER A 176 -9.06 -28.34 5.19
N SER A 177 -10.32 -28.79 5.17
CA SER A 177 -11.17 -28.76 3.96
C SER A 177 -11.28 -27.35 3.35
N ALA A 178 -11.39 -26.29 4.16
CA ALA A 178 -11.44 -24.91 3.67
C ALA A 178 -10.08 -24.45 3.11
N HIS A 179 -8.98 -24.92 3.69
CA HIS A 179 -7.64 -24.66 3.15
C HIS A 179 -7.43 -25.36 1.79
N GLN A 180 -7.90 -26.59 1.62
CA GLN A 180 -7.83 -27.27 0.32
C GLN A 180 -8.60 -26.51 -0.77
N VAL A 181 -9.78 -25.99 -0.43
CA VAL A 181 -10.55 -25.10 -1.33
C VAL A 181 -9.77 -23.82 -1.64
N ALA A 182 -9.12 -23.23 -0.64
CA ALA A 182 -8.28 -22.04 -0.83
C ALA A 182 -7.13 -22.32 -1.82
N ILE A 183 -6.39 -23.41 -1.65
CA ILE A 183 -5.32 -23.81 -2.57
C ILE A 183 -5.87 -24.05 -3.98
N ALA A 184 -7.01 -24.75 -4.11
CA ALA A 184 -7.61 -25.04 -5.41
C ALA A 184 -7.97 -23.76 -6.19
N TYR A 185 -8.56 -22.75 -5.52
CA TYR A 185 -8.84 -21.46 -6.17
C TYR A 185 -7.58 -20.66 -6.48
N HIS A 186 -6.56 -20.71 -5.61
CA HIS A 186 -5.27 -20.08 -5.86
C HIS A 186 -4.55 -20.67 -7.08
N ASP A 187 -4.59 -21.99 -7.24
CA ASP A 187 -4.03 -22.68 -8.40
C ASP A 187 -4.77 -22.34 -9.69
N LYS A 188 -6.10 -22.24 -9.64
CA LYS A 188 -6.91 -21.76 -10.78
C LYS A 188 -6.52 -20.34 -11.17
N ALA A 189 -6.45 -19.42 -10.21
CA ALA A 189 -6.08 -18.03 -10.47
C ALA A 189 -4.66 -17.91 -11.05
N THR A 190 -3.69 -18.60 -10.45
CA THR A 190 -2.29 -18.59 -10.89
C THR A 190 -2.14 -19.18 -12.29
N THR A 191 -2.79 -20.31 -12.57
CA THR A 191 -2.73 -20.98 -13.87
C THR A 191 -3.34 -20.11 -14.97
N THR A 192 -4.52 -19.53 -14.72
CA THR A 192 -5.19 -18.68 -15.69
C THR A 192 -4.46 -17.37 -15.92
N LEU A 193 -3.91 -16.73 -14.87
CA LEU A 193 -3.08 -15.54 -15.05
C LEU A 193 -1.86 -15.86 -15.93
N HIS A 194 -1.15 -16.94 -15.65
CA HIS A 194 0.00 -17.37 -16.46
C HIS A 194 -0.37 -17.68 -17.91
N MET A 195 -1.51 -18.37 -18.13
CA MET A 195 -2.00 -18.68 -19.46
C MET A 195 -2.31 -17.40 -20.24
N ARG A 196 -3.08 -16.47 -19.65
CA ARG A 196 -3.38 -15.18 -20.27
C ARG A 196 -2.11 -14.40 -20.56
N MET A 197 -1.16 -14.32 -19.62
CA MET A 197 0.10 -13.61 -19.81
C MET A 197 0.94 -14.17 -20.97
N ARG A 198 0.84 -15.47 -21.28
CA ARG A 198 1.56 -16.11 -22.37
C ARG A 198 0.83 -16.00 -23.72
N GLN A 199 -0.48 -16.18 -23.73
CA GLN A 199 -1.27 -16.33 -24.96
C GLN A 199 -1.99 -15.05 -25.38
N GLU A 200 -2.39 -14.22 -24.41
CA GLU A 200 -3.28 -13.08 -24.62
C GLU A 200 -2.71 -11.79 -24.00
N PHE A 201 -1.39 -11.63 -23.95
CA PHE A 201 -0.75 -10.49 -23.28
C PHE A 201 -1.26 -9.12 -23.76
N HIS A 202 -1.71 -9.03 -25.01
CA HIS A 202 -2.23 -7.80 -25.63
C HIS A 202 -3.67 -7.46 -25.22
N THR A 203 -4.45 -8.40 -24.67
CA THR A 203 -5.85 -8.18 -24.26
C THR A 203 -5.98 -7.86 -22.77
N ILE A 204 -5.02 -8.29 -21.95
CA ILE A 204 -5.06 -8.08 -20.50
C ILE A 204 -4.69 -6.64 -20.17
N SER A 205 -5.57 -5.95 -19.43
CA SER A 205 -5.23 -4.65 -18.91
C SER A 205 -4.15 -4.75 -17.81
N ARG A 206 -3.22 -3.79 -17.77
CA ARG A 206 -2.24 -3.71 -16.66
C ARG A 206 -2.90 -3.67 -15.29
N ARG A 207 -4.04 -2.97 -15.18
CA ARG A 207 -4.86 -2.93 -13.97
C ARG A 207 -5.21 -4.34 -13.50
N ASN A 208 -5.69 -5.19 -14.42
CA ASN A 208 -6.02 -6.58 -14.11
C ASN A 208 -4.80 -7.37 -13.65
N VAL A 209 -3.64 -7.22 -14.33
CA VAL A 209 -2.40 -7.89 -13.91
C VAL A 209 -1.97 -7.45 -12.51
N LEU A 210 -1.98 -6.14 -12.22
CA LEU A 210 -1.57 -5.61 -10.90
C LEU A 210 -2.47 -6.11 -9.78
N ILE A 211 -3.79 -6.13 -9.99
CA ILE A 211 -4.75 -6.61 -9.01
C ILE A 211 -4.53 -8.09 -8.72
N ASN A 212 -4.41 -8.92 -9.77
CA ASN A 212 -4.13 -10.35 -9.59
C ASN A 212 -2.79 -10.57 -8.88
N MET A 213 -1.72 -9.91 -9.31
CA MET A 213 -0.40 -10.04 -8.69
C MET A 213 -0.42 -9.63 -7.21
N PHE A 214 -1.17 -8.58 -6.85
CA PHE A 214 -1.32 -8.17 -5.45
C PHE A 214 -2.07 -9.23 -4.63
N LEU A 215 -3.19 -9.76 -5.14
CA LEU A 215 -3.99 -10.77 -4.45
C LEU A 215 -3.22 -12.09 -4.29
N LEU A 216 -2.51 -12.53 -5.33
CA LEU A 216 -1.65 -13.70 -5.25
C LEU A 216 -0.50 -13.47 -4.25
N PHE A 217 0.12 -12.29 -4.26
CA PHE A 217 1.14 -11.93 -3.26
C PHE A 217 0.57 -12.03 -1.83
N LEU A 218 -0.63 -11.49 -1.61
CA LEU A 218 -1.30 -11.56 -0.31
C LEU A 218 -1.56 -13.01 0.11
N PHE A 219 -2.06 -13.85 -0.80
CA PHE A 219 -2.30 -15.27 -0.51
C PHE A 219 -1.02 -15.99 -0.08
N GLU A 220 0.06 -15.84 -0.85
CA GLU A 220 1.37 -16.44 -0.51
C GLU A 220 1.90 -15.93 0.84
N LEU A 221 1.67 -14.65 1.15
CA LEU A 221 2.06 -14.06 2.43
C LEU A 221 1.26 -14.65 3.60
N LEU A 222 -0.05 -14.84 3.43
CA LEU A 222 -0.94 -15.41 4.47
C LEU A 222 -0.67 -16.89 4.76
N ILE A 223 -0.23 -17.66 3.75
CA ILE A 223 0.23 -19.05 3.96
C ILE A 223 1.67 -19.10 4.50
N GLY A 224 2.38 -17.97 4.49
CA GLY A 224 3.77 -17.89 4.93
C GLY A 224 4.78 -18.41 3.90
N ASN A 225 4.39 -18.53 2.62
CA ASN A 225 5.32 -18.83 1.53
C ASN A 225 6.08 -17.56 1.12
N THR A 226 6.98 -17.13 1.99
CA THR A 226 7.75 -15.89 1.83
C THR A 226 8.52 -15.83 0.52
N LYS A 227 9.03 -16.96 0.02
CA LYS A 227 9.71 -17.05 -1.29
C LYS A 227 8.77 -16.77 -2.46
N GLY A 228 7.54 -17.28 -2.43
CA GLY A 228 6.52 -17.01 -3.44
C GLY A 228 6.10 -15.54 -3.41
N ALA A 229 5.81 -15.03 -2.20
CA ALA A 229 5.46 -13.64 -1.97
C ALA A 229 6.57 -12.68 -2.46
N ASP A 230 7.85 -12.96 -2.15
CA ASP A 230 9.00 -12.16 -2.58
C ASP A 230 9.06 -12.04 -4.12
N ARG A 231 8.86 -13.15 -4.84
CA ARG A 231 8.84 -13.16 -6.31
C ARG A 231 7.68 -12.35 -6.89
N LEU A 232 6.47 -12.57 -6.39
CA LEU A 232 5.26 -11.90 -6.88
C LEU A 232 5.35 -10.38 -6.67
N LEU A 233 5.81 -9.95 -5.49
CA LEU A 233 6.00 -8.55 -5.17
C LEU A 233 7.05 -7.91 -6.09
N THR A 234 8.20 -8.55 -6.31
CA THR A 234 9.21 -8.05 -7.26
C THR A 234 8.66 -7.90 -8.66
N SER A 235 7.99 -8.94 -9.19
CA SER A 235 7.40 -8.90 -10.53
C SER A 235 6.31 -7.84 -10.67
N SER A 236 5.47 -7.62 -9.65
CA SER A 236 4.43 -6.59 -9.68
C SER A 236 5.00 -5.17 -9.84
N VAL A 237 6.12 -4.86 -9.18
CA VAL A 237 6.74 -3.53 -9.26
C VAL A 237 7.50 -3.34 -10.55
N GLU A 238 8.10 -4.40 -11.11
CA GLU A 238 8.74 -4.34 -12.43
C GLU A 238 7.73 -4.01 -13.54
N LEU A 239 6.50 -4.55 -13.45
CA LEU A 239 5.40 -4.21 -14.36
C LEU A 239 4.98 -2.74 -14.26
N LEU A 240 5.00 -2.14 -13.07
CA LEU A 240 4.72 -0.71 -12.88
C LEU A 240 5.75 0.18 -13.60
N LYS A 241 7.03 -0.22 -13.59
CA LYS A 241 8.11 0.58 -14.18
C LYS A 241 8.02 0.66 -15.69
N GLN A 242 7.71 -0.46 -16.35
CA GLN A 242 7.54 -0.50 -17.82
C GLN A 242 6.53 0.56 -18.32
N LYS A 243 5.49 0.89 -17.53
CA LYS A 243 4.52 1.95 -17.84
C LYS A 243 5.13 3.35 -17.73
N HIS A 244 5.91 3.62 -16.69
CA HIS A 244 6.55 4.92 -16.50
C HIS A 244 7.59 5.19 -17.60
N ASP A 245 8.36 4.17 -17.98
CA ASP A 245 9.37 4.29 -19.04
C ASP A 245 8.71 4.43 -20.43
N GLN A 246 7.62 3.70 -20.70
CA GLN A 246 6.85 3.87 -21.94
C GLN A 246 6.17 5.23 -22.02
N LEU A 247 5.58 5.73 -20.93
CA LEU A 247 4.97 7.06 -20.88
C LEU A 247 6.02 8.16 -21.03
N ALA A 248 7.18 8.02 -20.37
CA ALA A 248 8.30 8.94 -20.53
C ALA A 248 8.82 8.94 -21.98
N ASN A 249 8.91 7.77 -22.63
CA ASN A 249 9.30 7.66 -24.04
C ASN A 249 8.24 8.26 -24.99
N GLU A 250 6.95 8.07 -24.71
CA GLU A 250 5.85 8.68 -25.46
C GLU A 250 5.83 10.22 -25.33
N ILE A 251 6.05 10.73 -24.11
CA ILE A 251 6.18 12.17 -23.84
C ILE A 251 7.43 12.74 -24.53
N ASN A 252 8.58 12.05 -24.41
CA ASN A 252 9.83 12.47 -25.06
C ASN A 252 9.76 12.42 -26.60
N SER A 253 8.91 11.55 -27.16
CA SER A 253 8.65 11.49 -28.61
C SER A 253 7.73 12.60 -29.14
N GLN A 254 7.12 13.42 -28.27
CA GLN A 254 6.21 14.52 -28.63
C GLN A 254 6.78 15.94 -28.37
N SER A 255 8.09 16.06 -28.12
CA SER A 255 8.95 17.27 -28.19
C SER A 255 8.79 18.40 -27.15
N HIS A 256 9.95 18.98 -26.85
CA HIS A 256 10.30 20.24 -26.16
C HIS A 256 10.26 20.33 -24.62
N GLU A 257 11.42 20.74 -24.10
CA GLU A 257 11.70 21.16 -22.72
C GLU A 257 10.67 22.16 -22.21
N GLN A 258 9.99 21.80 -21.12
CA GLN A 258 9.55 22.74 -20.09
C GLN A 258 9.17 21.98 -18.82
N GLY A 259 9.90 22.27 -17.74
CA GLY A 259 9.37 22.31 -16.37
C GLY A 259 9.02 20.99 -15.69
N VAL A 260 9.84 20.64 -14.70
CA VAL A 260 9.56 19.68 -13.61
C VAL A 260 8.08 19.67 -13.21
N HIS A 261 7.35 18.62 -13.63
CA HIS A 261 6.07 18.24 -13.04
C HIS A 261 6.18 16.81 -12.50
N THR A 262 6.51 16.72 -11.20
CA THR A 262 6.37 15.50 -10.40
C THR A 262 4.92 15.40 -9.92
N TYR A 263 4.02 14.81 -10.71
CA TYR A 263 2.89 14.01 -10.19
C TYR A 263 2.18 13.28 -11.32
N VAL A 264 1.83 12.03 -11.04
CA VAL A 264 1.25 11.02 -11.94
C VAL A 264 -0.04 11.50 -12.60
N ALA A 265 -0.18 11.21 -13.90
CA ALA A 265 -1.38 11.47 -14.68
C ALA A 265 -2.65 10.89 -14.03
N PRO A 266 -3.81 11.58 -14.10
CA PRO A 266 -5.07 11.08 -13.56
C PRO A 266 -5.58 9.93 -14.43
N SER A 267 -5.30 8.69 -14.04
CA SER A 267 -6.19 7.58 -14.37
C SER A 267 -7.48 7.80 -13.57
N ASN A 268 -8.62 7.89 -14.25
CA ASN A 268 -9.96 8.03 -13.63
C ASN A 268 -10.38 6.81 -12.77
N ASP A 269 -9.45 5.98 -12.31
CA ASP A 269 -9.71 4.81 -11.47
C ASP A 269 -9.41 5.11 -10.00
N GLU A 270 -10.43 5.53 -9.27
CA GLU A 270 -10.36 5.74 -7.82
C GLU A 270 -9.80 4.50 -7.09
N GLY A 271 -8.53 4.54 -6.65
CA GLY A 271 -7.95 3.53 -5.76
C GLY A 271 -6.83 2.67 -6.36
N LEU A 272 -6.65 2.61 -7.69
CA LEU A 272 -5.50 1.87 -8.25
C LEU A 272 -4.18 2.59 -7.98
N ASP A 273 -4.21 3.93 -7.96
CA ASP A 273 -3.10 4.78 -7.53
C ASP A 273 -2.61 4.46 -6.11
N GLN A 274 -3.52 4.03 -5.23
CA GLN A 274 -3.18 3.61 -3.87
C GLN A 274 -2.33 2.33 -3.88
N ALA A 275 -2.68 1.35 -4.72
CA ALA A 275 -1.91 0.12 -4.89
C ALA A 275 -0.53 0.38 -5.52
N GLU A 276 -0.46 1.24 -6.54
CA GLU A 276 0.81 1.62 -7.17
C GLU A 276 1.78 2.29 -6.17
N ARG A 277 1.25 3.01 -5.16
CA ARG A 277 2.06 3.64 -4.09
C ARG A 277 2.46 2.68 -2.97
N ILE A 278 1.63 1.70 -2.61
CA ILE A 278 1.89 0.81 -1.48
C ILE A 278 2.87 -0.32 -1.82
N LEU A 279 2.85 -0.82 -3.06
CA LEU A 279 3.70 -1.94 -3.49
C LEU A 279 5.21 -1.66 -3.28
N PRO A 280 5.77 -0.52 -3.72
CA PRO A 280 7.17 -0.19 -3.42
C PRO A 280 7.46 -0.08 -1.92
N ARG A 281 6.48 0.35 -1.12
CA ARG A 281 6.63 0.41 0.34
C ARG A 281 6.75 -0.98 0.93
N PHE A 282 5.91 -1.93 0.51
CA PHE A 282 6.07 -3.34 0.91
C PHE A 282 7.47 -3.86 0.60
N GLN A 283 8.04 -3.55 -0.58
CA GLN A 283 9.41 -3.98 -0.91
C GLN A 283 10.43 -3.48 0.11
N ILE A 284 10.37 -2.19 0.45
CA ILE A 284 11.31 -1.55 1.38
C ILE A 284 11.13 -2.09 2.80
N PHE A 285 9.91 -2.08 3.32
CA PHE A 285 9.68 -2.45 4.71
C PHE A 285 9.87 -3.95 4.95
N LEU A 286 9.45 -4.83 4.04
CA LEU A 286 9.69 -6.28 4.21
C LEU A 286 11.19 -6.61 4.21
N SER A 287 11.97 -6.02 3.30
CA SER A 287 13.42 -6.26 3.21
C SER A 287 14.23 -5.71 4.37
N LEU A 288 13.77 -4.62 5.00
CA LEU A 288 14.44 -4.04 6.16
C LEU A 288 14.20 -4.84 7.44
N ASN A 289 13.01 -5.43 7.57
CA ASN A 289 12.58 -6.04 8.81
C ASN A 289 12.87 -7.53 8.90
N SER A 290 13.08 -8.19 7.76
CA SER A 290 13.31 -9.62 7.74
C SER A 290 14.19 -10.08 6.58
N PRO A 291 15.09 -11.06 6.80
CA PRO A 291 15.84 -11.70 5.72
C PRO A 291 15.00 -12.67 4.88
N PHE A 292 13.71 -12.88 5.19
CA PHE A 292 12.83 -13.76 4.41
C PHE A 292 12.48 -13.23 3.01
N PHE A 293 12.78 -11.96 2.72
CA PHE A 293 12.51 -11.29 1.44
C PHE A 293 13.80 -10.79 0.77
N PRO A 294 14.73 -11.69 0.40
CA PRO A 294 16.05 -11.32 -0.09
C PRO A 294 16.01 -10.59 -1.45
N MET A 295 15.04 -10.88 -2.34
CA MET A 295 14.98 -10.25 -3.66
C MET A 295 14.67 -8.76 -3.58
N GLN A 296 13.91 -8.34 -2.56
CA GLN A 296 13.61 -6.93 -2.35
C GLN A 296 14.84 -6.08 -2.01
N LYS A 297 15.95 -6.65 -1.49
CA LYS A 297 17.19 -5.88 -1.25
C LYS A 297 17.78 -5.28 -2.53
N ALA A 298 17.57 -5.93 -3.67
CA ALA A 298 18.03 -5.45 -4.97
C ALA A 298 17.22 -4.25 -5.49
N CYS A 299 16.05 -3.96 -4.91
CA CYS A 299 15.21 -2.85 -5.34
C CYS A 299 15.72 -1.48 -4.85
N TRP A 300 16.52 -1.46 -3.78
CA TRP A 300 16.92 -0.23 -3.08
C TRP A 300 17.72 0.73 -3.95
N SER A 301 18.69 0.23 -4.73
CA SER A 301 19.50 1.04 -5.65
C SER A 301 18.64 1.80 -6.66
N ARG A 302 17.52 1.21 -7.07
CA ARG A 302 16.65 1.67 -8.16
C ARG A 302 15.66 2.77 -7.74
N LEU A 303 15.48 3.05 -6.45
CA LEU A 303 14.47 4.00 -5.97
C LEU A 303 15.07 5.39 -5.69
N GLN A 304 14.30 6.44 -5.96
CA GLN A 304 14.74 7.82 -5.69
C GLN A 304 14.84 8.08 -4.18
N SER A 305 15.99 8.57 -3.73
CA SER A 305 16.29 8.92 -2.33
C SER A 305 16.45 10.42 -2.09
N ARG A 306 16.25 11.26 -3.11
CA ARG A 306 16.39 12.72 -2.96
C ARG A 306 15.28 13.28 -2.06
N PRO A 307 15.59 14.27 -1.20
CA PRO A 307 14.58 15.00 -0.45
C PRO A 307 13.49 15.57 -1.37
N ILE A 308 12.24 15.57 -0.90
CA ILE A 308 11.12 16.13 -1.66
C ILE A 308 11.16 17.66 -1.53
N SER A 309 11.04 18.36 -2.67
CA SER A 309 10.77 19.80 -2.70
C SER A 309 9.30 20.03 -2.36
N GLY A 310 8.97 20.14 -1.07
CA GLY A 310 7.61 20.38 -0.58
C GLY A 310 7.59 20.53 0.95
N GLY A 311 6.73 21.40 1.46
CA GLY A 311 6.54 21.61 2.91
C GLY A 311 5.70 20.52 3.56
N VAL A 312 5.76 20.41 4.88
CA VAL A 312 4.86 19.57 5.67
C VAL A 312 3.44 20.17 5.62
N PRO A 313 2.38 19.37 5.36
CA PRO A 313 1.02 19.87 5.33
C PRO A 313 0.58 20.49 6.67
N GLY A 314 -0.31 21.48 6.62
CA GLY A 314 -0.91 22.07 7.82
C GLY A 314 -1.80 21.09 8.58
N ALA A 315 -2.01 21.35 9.88
CA ALA A 315 -2.82 20.49 10.75
C ALA A 315 -4.31 20.39 10.30
N ASP A 316 -4.79 21.38 9.56
CA ASP A 316 -6.12 21.48 8.96
C ASP A 316 -6.30 20.60 7.70
N THR A 317 -5.22 20.04 7.16
CA THR A 317 -5.26 19.16 5.98
C THR A 317 -6.11 17.91 6.26
N ASP A 318 -6.87 17.47 5.25
CA ASP A 318 -7.64 16.22 5.31
C ASP A 318 -6.74 15.01 5.63
N MET A 319 -7.25 14.06 6.41
CA MET A 319 -6.45 12.93 6.88
C MET A 319 -5.95 12.04 5.73
N HIS A 320 -6.70 11.91 4.63
CA HIS A 320 -6.25 11.12 3.47
C HIS A 320 -5.05 11.77 2.78
N GLU A 321 -5.10 13.08 2.59
CA GLU A 321 -4.02 13.87 1.99
C GLU A 321 -2.79 13.94 2.90
N PHE A 322 -3.01 14.17 4.20
CA PHE A 322 -1.96 14.17 5.22
C PHE A 322 -1.23 12.82 5.23
N GLY A 323 -1.97 11.72 5.28
CA GLY A 323 -1.44 10.37 5.25
C GLY A 323 -0.72 10.02 3.94
N ALA A 324 -1.22 10.48 2.80
CA ALA A 324 -0.55 10.26 1.51
C ALA A 324 0.80 10.98 1.44
N THR A 325 0.86 12.22 1.92
CA THR A 325 2.07 13.04 1.95
C THR A 325 3.09 12.47 2.93
N TRP A 326 2.65 12.05 4.12
CA TRP A 326 3.45 11.33 5.10
C TRP A 326 4.07 10.06 4.50
N ASN A 327 3.24 9.21 3.88
CA ASN A 327 3.72 7.96 3.28
C ASN A 327 4.74 8.23 2.18
N SER A 328 4.55 9.24 1.33
CA SER A 328 5.53 9.62 0.31
C SER A 328 6.87 10.03 0.93
N PHE A 329 6.82 10.93 1.92
CA PHE A 329 8.00 11.44 2.61
C PHE A 329 8.78 10.33 3.32
N ILE A 330 8.11 9.55 4.17
CA ILE A 330 8.75 8.54 5.01
C ILE A 330 9.37 7.42 4.16
N THR A 331 8.75 7.07 3.03
CA THR A 331 9.32 6.09 2.09
C THR A 331 10.67 6.55 1.57
N ARG A 332 10.77 7.81 1.12
CA ARG A 332 12.02 8.37 0.58
C ARG A 332 13.10 8.51 1.65
N ALA A 333 12.72 8.95 2.85
CA ALA A 333 13.64 9.03 3.98
C ALA A 333 14.24 7.65 4.32
N VAL A 334 13.42 6.61 4.37
CA VAL A 334 13.89 5.23 4.60
C VAL A 334 14.79 4.74 3.46
N ILE A 335 14.44 4.97 2.19
CA ILE A 335 15.31 4.62 1.06
C ILE A 335 16.67 5.32 1.17
N PHE A 336 16.69 6.59 1.56
CA PHE A 336 17.94 7.33 1.79
C PHE A 336 18.79 6.68 2.87
N VAL A 337 18.21 6.38 4.04
CA VAL A 337 18.90 5.69 5.15
C VAL A 337 19.53 4.39 4.66
N VAL A 338 18.74 3.57 3.96
CA VAL A 338 19.20 2.27 3.47
C VAL A 338 20.37 2.41 2.51
N LYS A 339 20.30 3.35 1.57
CA LYS A 339 21.40 3.64 0.64
C LYS A 339 22.64 4.12 1.38
N ALA A 340 22.49 5.03 2.35
CA ALA A 340 23.59 5.52 3.17
C ALA A 340 24.29 4.38 3.93
N MET A 341 23.51 3.49 4.55
CA MET A 341 24.03 2.31 5.25
C MET A 341 24.77 1.34 4.31
N GLN A 342 24.29 1.16 3.08
CA GLN A 342 24.96 0.31 2.09
C GLN A 342 26.28 0.91 1.58
N MET A 343 26.33 2.21 1.31
CA MET A 343 27.54 2.86 0.82
C MET A 343 28.71 2.70 1.80
N HIS A 344 28.43 2.82 3.11
CA HIS A 344 29.44 2.57 4.14
C HIS A 344 29.85 1.10 4.27
N GLN A 345 28.95 0.15 4.03
CA GLN A 345 29.28 -1.28 4.08
C GLN A 345 30.18 -1.73 2.93
N PHE A 346 30.08 -1.10 1.75
CA PHE A 346 30.82 -1.49 0.55
C PHE A 346 31.99 -0.57 0.19
N GLY A 347 32.29 0.46 1.00
CA GLY A 347 33.45 1.34 0.80
C GLY A 347 33.48 2.13 -0.52
N ASN A 348 32.34 2.21 -1.22
CA ASN A 348 32.29 2.79 -2.56
C ASN A 348 31.86 4.26 -2.53
N HIS A 349 32.74 5.09 -3.09
CA HIS A 349 32.58 6.49 -3.53
C HIS A 349 32.90 7.59 -2.49
N THR A 350 34.10 8.15 -2.63
CA THR A 350 34.63 9.31 -1.89
C THR A 350 34.11 10.66 -2.40
N GLY A 351 33.35 10.70 -3.50
CA GLY A 351 33.01 11.95 -4.20
C GLY A 351 31.72 12.66 -3.77
N ASP A 352 30.81 12.03 -3.03
CA ASP A 352 29.44 12.56 -2.82
C ASP A 352 29.04 12.70 -1.33
N PHE A 353 30.00 12.57 -0.42
CA PHE A 353 29.75 12.64 1.03
C PHE A 353 29.09 13.95 1.44
N GLU A 354 29.58 15.09 0.94
CA GLU A 354 29.04 16.42 1.26
C GLU A 354 27.57 16.57 0.85
N LEU A 355 27.22 16.09 -0.35
CA LEU A 355 25.83 16.07 -0.83
C LEU A 355 24.94 15.16 0.03
N HIS A 356 25.44 13.99 0.43
CA HIS A 356 24.71 13.09 1.32
C HIS A 356 24.50 13.69 2.72
N PHE A 357 25.48 14.38 3.28
CA PHE A 357 25.33 15.11 4.54
C PHE A 357 24.30 16.24 4.41
N ALA A 358 24.33 17.00 3.31
CA ALA A 358 23.33 18.04 3.05
C ALA A 358 21.92 17.45 2.93
N HIS A 359 21.73 16.36 2.19
CA HIS A 359 20.46 15.66 2.10
C HIS A 359 19.97 15.14 3.46
N ARG A 360 20.88 14.58 4.27
CA ARG A 360 20.56 14.13 5.65
C ARG A 360 20.07 15.28 6.50
N ALA A 361 20.71 16.45 6.44
CA ALA A 361 20.29 17.63 7.20
C ALA A 361 18.86 18.06 6.83
N ILE A 362 18.54 18.11 5.53
CA ILE A 362 17.19 18.42 5.04
C ILE A 362 16.16 17.41 5.56
N PHE A 363 16.47 16.11 5.53
CA PHE A 363 15.55 15.10 6.06
C PHE A 363 15.33 15.25 7.58
N LEU A 364 16.38 15.55 8.35
CA LEU A 364 16.28 15.74 9.80
C LEU A 364 15.41 16.96 10.14
N GLU A 365 15.63 18.09 9.48
CA GLU A 365 14.80 19.29 9.63
C GLU A 365 13.33 18.96 9.32
N ARG A 366 13.06 18.31 8.17
CA ARG A 366 11.71 17.92 7.80
C ARG A 366 11.08 16.92 8.77
N LEU A 367 11.85 16.00 9.35
CA LEU A 367 11.33 15.07 10.35
C LEU A 367 10.89 15.80 11.63
N GLN A 368 11.52 16.93 11.99
CA GLN A 368 11.10 17.78 13.11
C GLN A 368 9.81 18.54 12.77
N ASP A 369 9.69 19.07 11.55
CA ASP A 369 8.45 19.68 11.07
C ASP A 369 7.28 18.68 11.14
N TRP A 370 7.52 17.44 10.69
CA TRP A 370 6.52 16.36 10.74
C TRP A 370 6.12 15.99 12.16
N GLU A 371 7.06 15.96 13.10
CA GLU A 371 6.76 15.70 14.52
C GLU A 371 5.75 16.72 15.05
N SER A 372 6.02 18.00 14.80
CA SER A 372 5.16 19.10 15.22
C SER A 372 3.77 19.01 14.58
N ALA A 373 3.70 18.74 13.27
CA ALA A 373 2.44 18.61 12.55
C ALA A 373 1.59 17.42 13.04
N ILE A 374 2.23 16.27 13.34
CA ILE A 374 1.54 15.08 13.86
C ILE A 374 0.98 15.37 15.27
N LEU A 375 1.76 15.99 16.14
CA LEU A 375 1.34 16.33 17.50
C LEU A 375 0.18 17.34 17.51
N LEU A 376 0.25 18.42 16.71
CA LEU A 376 -0.84 19.39 16.58
C LEU A 376 -2.14 18.74 16.08
N LYS A 377 -2.04 17.77 15.16
CA LYS A 377 -3.22 17.04 14.68
C LYS A 377 -3.77 16.07 15.72
N LEU A 378 -2.91 15.43 16.53
CA LEU A 378 -3.30 14.58 17.66
C LEU A 378 -4.05 15.36 18.74
N GLU A 379 -3.68 16.62 19.00
CA GLU A 379 -4.36 17.48 19.98
C GLU A 379 -5.79 17.86 19.57
N THR A 380 -6.03 17.98 18.26
CA THR A 380 -7.31 18.43 17.70
C THR A 380 -8.25 17.29 17.30
N GLU A 381 -7.70 16.10 17.03
CA GLU A 381 -8.46 14.94 16.59
C GLU A 381 -9.20 14.26 17.77
N LYS A 382 -10.48 13.97 17.55
CA LYS A 382 -11.35 13.33 18.56
C LYS A 382 -11.70 11.89 18.19
N THR A 383 -11.48 11.49 16.94
CA THR A 383 -11.83 10.18 16.43
C THR A 383 -10.79 9.15 16.85
N PRO A 384 -11.12 8.15 17.70
CA PRO A 384 -10.14 7.23 18.27
C PRO A 384 -9.30 6.48 17.22
N ILE A 385 -9.94 6.07 16.12
CA ILE A 385 -9.27 5.36 15.03
C ILE A 385 -8.23 6.27 14.34
N VAL A 386 -8.57 7.54 14.12
CA VAL A 386 -7.64 8.49 13.49
C VAL A 386 -6.46 8.80 14.43
N CYS A 387 -6.72 8.97 15.73
CA CYS A 387 -5.66 9.08 16.73
C CYS A 387 -4.73 7.86 16.72
N GLN A 388 -5.27 6.66 16.53
CA GLN A 388 -4.49 5.44 16.38
C GLN A 388 -3.51 5.52 15.19
N PHE A 389 -3.99 5.96 14.02
CA PHE A 389 -3.13 6.13 12.83
C PHE A 389 -2.08 7.23 13.03
N LEU A 390 -2.44 8.34 13.68
CA LEU A 390 -1.50 9.42 13.96
C LEU A 390 -0.41 8.98 14.95
N ASN A 391 -0.75 8.19 15.97
CA ASN A 391 0.24 7.57 16.87
C ASN A 391 1.18 6.63 16.11
N THR A 392 0.68 5.88 15.12
CA THR A 392 1.52 5.09 14.22
C THR A 392 2.48 5.96 13.38
N PHE A 393 2.02 7.12 12.90
CA PHE A 393 2.88 8.08 12.20
C PHE A 393 3.92 8.69 13.14
N TYR A 394 3.54 9.01 14.38
CA TYR A 394 4.42 9.52 15.41
C TYR A 394 5.57 8.54 15.72
N MET A 395 5.25 7.27 15.95
CA MET A 395 6.27 6.23 16.11
C MET A 395 7.18 6.12 14.87
N GLY A 396 6.59 6.19 13.67
CA GLY A 396 7.33 6.14 12.41
C GLY A 396 8.29 7.33 12.24
N GLN A 397 7.87 8.53 12.65
CA GLN A 397 8.70 9.72 12.68
C GLN A 397 9.91 9.53 13.59
N LYS A 398 9.69 9.07 14.83
CA LYS A 398 10.78 8.84 15.80
C LYS A 398 11.76 7.80 15.28
N ALA A 399 11.25 6.67 14.77
CA ALA A 399 12.08 5.60 14.25
C ALA A 399 12.97 6.07 13.10
N VAL A 400 12.40 6.81 12.13
CA VAL A 400 13.17 7.33 11.00
C VAL A 400 14.09 8.47 11.40
N PHE A 401 13.73 9.30 12.37
CA PHE A 401 14.63 10.32 12.93
C PHE A 401 15.88 9.69 13.55
N ILE A 402 15.73 8.62 14.33
CA ILE A 402 16.85 7.88 14.90
C ILE A 402 17.69 7.24 13.79
N LEU A 403 17.05 6.52 12.84
CA LEU A 403 17.74 5.91 11.71
C LEU A 403 18.53 6.94 10.88
N MET A 404 17.92 8.09 10.59
CA MET A 404 18.55 9.19 9.86
C MET A 404 19.71 9.80 10.64
N SER A 405 19.58 9.88 11.97
CA SER A 405 20.64 10.40 12.83
C SER A 405 21.86 9.47 12.86
N CYS A 406 21.64 8.15 12.80
CA CYS A 406 22.69 7.14 12.94
C CYS A 406 23.16 6.51 11.62
N CYS A 407 22.62 6.91 10.46
CA CYS A 407 22.83 6.18 9.20
C CYS A 407 24.27 6.11 8.68
N PHE A 408 25.17 6.96 9.21
CA PHE A 408 26.60 6.98 8.88
C PHE A 408 27.49 6.35 9.96
N ASP A 409 26.92 5.91 11.09
CA ASP A 409 27.66 5.21 12.13
C ASP A 409 27.68 3.70 11.87
N ALA A 410 28.83 3.21 11.41
CA ALA A 410 29.03 1.78 11.14
C ALA A 410 29.12 0.93 12.43
N THR A 411 29.40 1.54 13.58
CA THR A 411 29.56 0.84 14.86
C THR A 411 28.23 0.60 15.59
N GLU A 412 27.17 1.28 15.15
CA GLU A 412 25.86 1.35 15.81
C GLU A 412 25.89 1.96 17.23
N MET A 413 27.02 2.48 17.72
CA MET A 413 27.12 3.10 19.06
C MET A 413 26.25 4.35 19.19
N ALA A 414 26.02 5.08 18.10
CA ALA A 414 25.23 6.31 18.09
C ALA A 414 23.76 6.11 18.50
N TYR A 415 23.21 4.89 18.34
CA TYR A 415 21.82 4.60 18.73
C TYR A 415 21.59 4.76 20.24
N ASP A 416 22.61 4.54 21.07
CA ASP A 416 22.48 4.52 22.53
C ASP A 416 22.08 5.89 23.10
N GLN A 417 22.30 6.96 22.35
CA GLN A 417 21.93 8.34 22.73
C GLN A 417 20.41 8.58 22.64
N PHE A 418 19.66 7.69 22.00
CA PHE A 418 18.24 7.88 21.68
C PHE A 418 17.28 7.07 22.57
N ASN A 419 17.73 6.63 23.76
CA ASN A 419 16.91 5.84 24.69
C ASN A 419 15.57 6.50 25.05
N SER A 420 15.51 7.83 25.17
CA SER A 420 14.24 8.54 25.41
C SER A 420 13.24 8.33 24.26
N LYS A 421 13.68 8.55 23.01
CA LYS A 421 12.84 8.35 21.82
C LYS A 421 12.48 6.87 21.63
N PHE A 422 13.37 5.94 21.92
CA PHE A 422 13.04 4.51 21.90
C PHE A 422 11.96 4.16 22.94
N ARG A 423 12.01 4.75 24.13
CA ARG A 423 11.00 4.57 25.18
C ARG A 423 9.65 5.18 24.78
N GLU A 424 9.64 6.34 24.15
CA GLU A 424 8.43 6.94 23.57
C GLU A 424 7.77 6.02 22.54
N ILE A 425 8.58 5.41 21.65
CA ILE A 425 8.07 4.43 20.67
C ILE A 425 7.46 3.22 21.39
N ALA A 426 8.20 2.59 22.31
CA ALA A 426 7.75 1.38 23.00
C ALA A 426 6.46 1.64 23.81
N SER A 427 6.41 2.74 24.57
CA SER A 427 5.21 3.12 25.34
C SER A 427 4.00 3.43 24.47
N THR A 428 4.20 4.08 23.32
CA THR A 428 3.14 4.33 22.33
C THR A 428 2.64 3.01 21.73
N ALA A 429 3.53 2.08 21.41
CA ALA A 429 3.13 0.76 20.92
C ALA A 429 2.34 -0.05 21.96
N CYS A 430 2.75 0.00 23.23
CA CYS A 430 2.02 -0.62 24.33
C CYS A 430 0.58 -0.11 24.44
N SER A 431 0.37 1.21 24.28
CA SER A 431 -0.96 1.82 24.37
C SER A 431 -1.84 1.51 23.16
N LEU A 432 -1.25 1.41 21.96
CA LEU A 432 -1.94 1.01 20.73
C LEU A 432 -2.52 -0.41 20.78
N GLY A 433 -1.87 -1.30 21.55
CA GLY A 433 -2.33 -2.67 21.76
C GLY A 433 -3.61 -2.79 22.59
N GLY A 434 -3.96 -1.79 23.42
CA GLY A 434 -5.09 -1.84 24.36
C GLY A 434 -5.11 -3.10 25.25
N ALA A 435 -6.06 -3.22 26.18
CA ALA A 435 -6.26 -4.50 26.88
C ALA A 435 -7.03 -5.53 26.03
N LEU A 436 -7.77 -5.07 25.01
CA LEU A 436 -8.80 -5.83 24.30
C LEU A 436 -8.68 -5.82 22.76
N LYS A 437 -7.67 -5.15 22.16
CA LYS A 437 -7.55 -5.13 20.70
C LYS A 437 -6.94 -6.45 20.23
N GLN A 438 -7.73 -7.25 19.50
CA GLN A 438 -7.24 -8.42 18.79
C GLN A 438 -6.92 -8.04 17.36
N PHE A 439 -5.68 -8.29 16.93
CA PHE A 439 -5.22 -8.04 15.58
C PHE A 439 -5.56 -9.24 14.71
N SER A 440 -6.05 -8.99 13.49
CA SER A 440 -6.34 -10.06 12.55
C SER A 440 -5.04 -10.62 11.93
N HIS A 441 -5.12 -11.82 11.36
CA HIS A 441 -4.03 -12.38 10.55
C HIS A 441 -3.62 -11.46 9.41
N LEU A 442 -4.61 -10.81 8.80
CA LEU A 442 -4.41 -9.96 7.65
C LEU A 442 -3.78 -8.62 8.04
N GLU A 443 -4.22 -8.02 9.14
CA GLU A 443 -3.64 -6.79 9.70
C GLU A 443 -2.16 -7.03 10.03
N THR A 444 -1.84 -8.14 10.70
CA THR A 444 -0.45 -8.48 11.06
C THR A 444 0.42 -8.82 9.85
N ALA A 445 -0.10 -9.56 8.86
CA ALA A 445 0.64 -9.93 7.66
C ALA A 445 0.99 -8.72 6.78
N LEU A 446 0.08 -7.75 6.66
CA LEU A 446 0.28 -6.55 5.84
C LEU A 446 0.79 -5.32 6.62
N ASP A 447 1.12 -5.47 7.90
CA ASP A 447 1.62 -4.34 8.70
C ASP A 447 3.03 -3.94 8.24
N ILE A 448 3.10 -2.77 7.62
CA ILE A 448 4.35 -2.08 7.24
C ILE A 448 4.61 -0.86 8.13
N TYR A 449 3.99 -0.82 9.30
CA TYR A 449 4.00 0.36 10.16
C TYR A 449 4.48 0.00 11.57
N THR A 450 3.66 -0.67 12.36
CA THR A 450 3.91 -0.88 13.80
C THR A 450 4.92 -1.99 14.06
N LEU A 451 4.70 -3.17 13.49
CA LEU A 451 5.56 -4.34 13.67
C LEU A 451 6.99 -4.09 13.17
N PRO A 452 7.20 -3.44 11.99
CA PRO A 452 8.51 -2.93 11.60
C PRO A 452 9.20 -2.02 12.61
N ILE A 453 8.47 -1.10 13.23
CA ILE A 453 9.04 -0.15 14.19
C ILE A 453 9.46 -0.89 15.46
N LEU A 454 8.63 -1.79 15.99
CA LEU A 454 8.98 -2.63 17.15
C LEU A 454 10.20 -3.51 16.84
N ASN A 455 10.25 -4.09 15.65
CA ASN A 455 11.40 -4.83 15.15
C ASN A 455 12.67 -3.98 15.11
N PHE A 456 12.58 -2.72 14.66
CA PHE A 456 13.68 -1.75 14.70
C PHE A 456 14.13 -1.45 16.13
N VAL A 457 13.22 -1.14 17.05
CA VAL A 457 13.52 -0.89 18.48
C VAL A 457 14.26 -2.08 19.07
N SER A 458 13.72 -3.29 18.88
CA SER A 458 14.31 -4.53 19.41
C SER A 458 15.70 -4.83 18.87
N GLN A 459 16.07 -4.30 17.70
CA GLN A 459 17.36 -4.56 17.05
C GLN A 459 18.39 -3.46 17.25
N LYS A 460 17.96 -2.20 17.41
CA LYS A 460 18.88 -1.04 17.44
C LYS A 460 19.00 -0.41 18.82
N CYS A 461 17.99 -0.54 19.67
CA CYS A 461 18.12 -0.13 21.07
C CYS A 461 19.06 -1.10 21.83
N ARG A 462 19.82 -0.58 22.79
CA ARG A 462 20.71 -1.35 23.69
C ARG A 462 20.28 -1.29 25.15
N ASP A 463 19.12 -0.69 25.45
CA ASP A 463 18.46 -0.77 26.75
C ASP A 463 17.60 -2.04 26.83
N LYS A 464 17.92 -2.92 27.77
CA LYS A 464 17.28 -4.23 27.90
C LYS A 464 15.78 -4.12 28.21
N ALA A 465 15.38 -3.15 29.03
CA ALA A 465 13.98 -2.98 29.42
C ALA A 465 13.15 -2.50 28.21
N ILE A 466 13.62 -1.48 27.51
CA ILE A 466 12.92 -0.95 26.33
C ILE A 466 12.81 -2.02 25.23
N ARG A 467 13.87 -2.82 25.01
CA ARG A 467 13.82 -3.93 24.05
C ARG A 467 12.81 -5.00 24.44
N SER A 468 12.72 -5.32 25.74
CA SER A 468 11.76 -6.31 26.26
C SER A 468 10.32 -5.81 26.06
N ASP A 469 10.03 -4.56 26.44
CA ASP A 469 8.71 -3.94 26.24
C ASP A 469 8.28 -3.95 24.76
N ALA A 470 9.21 -3.67 23.85
CA ALA A 470 8.96 -3.70 22.42
C ALA A 470 8.67 -5.12 21.89
N LEU A 471 9.41 -6.14 22.36
CA LEU A 471 9.21 -7.53 21.96
C LEU A 471 7.93 -8.12 22.55
N ASP A 472 7.58 -7.75 23.78
CA ASP A 472 6.35 -8.20 24.43
C ASP A 472 5.12 -7.56 23.78
N SER A 473 5.22 -6.28 23.37
CA SER A 473 4.21 -5.63 22.53
C SER A 473 4.07 -6.34 21.18
N PHE A 474 5.19 -6.68 20.53
CA PHE A 474 5.18 -7.43 19.27
C PHE A 474 4.49 -8.79 19.43
N GLU A 475 4.85 -9.53 20.48
CA GLU A 475 4.24 -10.83 20.78
C GLU A 475 2.74 -10.68 21.04
N LYS A 476 2.32 -9.71 21.85
CA LYS A 476 0.90 -9.45 22.11
C LYS A 476 0.13 -9.16 20.82
N MET A 477 0.64 -8.30 19.95
CA MET A 477 0.02 -7.96 18.67
C MET A 477 -0.06 -9.15 17.71
N THR A 478 0.89 -10.08 17.82
CA THR A 478 1.02 -11.23 16.90
C THR A 478 0.58 -12.55 17.54
N SER A 479 0.07 -12.52 18.77
CA SER A 479 -0.34 -13.69 19.55
C SER A 479 -1.43 -14.51 18.88
N SER A 480 -2.36 -13.84 18.20
CA SER A 480 -3.40 -14.47 17.40
C SER A 480 -2.95 -14.79 15.98
N SER A 481 -1.72 -14.43 15.58
CA SER A 481 -1.20 -14.68 14.23
C SER A 481 -0.55 -16.05 14.14
N PHE A 482 -0.97 -16.86 13.17
CA PHE A 482 -0.39 -18.20 12.93
C PHE A 482 0.85 -18.15 12.04
N ASN A 483 1.28 -16.97 11.60
CA ASN A 483 2.39 -16.80 10.67
C ASN A 483 3.74 -17.22 11.30
N TRP A 484 4.30 -18.32 10.79
CA TRP A 484 5.56 -18.89 11.31
C TRP A 484 6.72 -17.90 11.21
N ASP A 485 6.74 -17.04 10.19
CA ASP A 485 7.80 -16.06 9.95
C ASP A 485 7.75 -14.93 10.99
N THR A 486 6.55 -14.54 11.44
CA THR A 486 6.34 -13.57 12.51
C THR A 486 6.80 -14.13 13.86
N LYS A 487 6.44 -15.37 14.19
CA LYS A 487 6.95 -16.08 15.38
C LYS A 487 8.48 -16.26 15.31
N ALA A 488 8.99 -16.70 14.18
CA ALA A 488 10.43 -16.85 13.96
C ALA A 488 11.17 -15.51 14.13
N SER A 489 10.59 -14.41 13.63
CA SER A 489 11.11 -13.05 13.81
C SER A 489 11.20 -12.65 15.29
N LEU A 490 10.16 -12.92 16.08
CA LEU A 490 10.16 -12.65 17.52
C LEU A 490 11.24 -13.47 18.25
N LEU A 491 11.29 -14.78 18.01
CA LEU A 491 12.28 -15.68 18.62
C LEU A 491 13.71 -15.31 18.22
N ALA A 492 13.93 -14.99 16.94
CA ALA A 492 15.23 -14.54 16.43
C ALA A 492 15.69 -13.28 17.17
N ARG A 493 14.79 -12.31 17.39
CA ARG A 493 15.10 -11.04 18.05
C ARG A 493 15.33 -11.19 19.55
N ARG A 494 14.58 -12.05 20.24
CA ARG A 494 14.88 -12.43 21.64
C ARG A 494 16.26 -13.06 21.76
N ARG A 495 16.63 -13.95 20.83
CA ARG A 495 17.96 -14.58 20.79
C ARG A 495 19.07 -13.59 20.44
N LEU A 496 18.82 -12.66 19.52
CA LEU A 496 19.75 -11.57 19.21
C LEU A 496 20.00 -10.70 20.45
N MET A 497 18.95 -10.30 21.16
CA MET A 497 19.08 -9.57 22.41
C MET A 497 19.91 -10.35 23.42
N ALA A 498 19.58 -11.61 23.68
CA ALA A 498 20.32 -12.45 24.63
C ALA A 498 21.80 -12.65 24.23
N LEU A 499 22.11 -12.70 22.94
CA LEU A 499 23.48 -12.77 22.43
C LEU A 499 24.25 -11.50 22.73
N GLU A 500 23.70 -10.33 22.44
CA GLU A 500 24.37 -9.03 22.65
C GLU A 500 24.54 -8.71 24.15
N GLU A 501 23.59 -9.12 25.00
CA GLU A 501 23.68 -8.95 26.47
C GLU A 501 24.89 -9.69 27.08
N GLN A 502 25.37 -10.78 26.46
CA GLN A 502 26.58 -11.48 26.91
C GLN A 502 27.84 -10.62 26.79
N SER A 503 27.81 -9.61 25.92
CA SER A 503 28.91 -8.67 25.72
C SER A 503 28.75 -7.38 26.52
N ARG A 504 27.73 -7.26 27.39
CA ARG A 504 27.55 -6.07 28.22
C ARG A 504 28.72 -5.92 29.20
N ASP A 505 29.39 -4.78 29.14
CA ASP A 505 30.55 -4.49 29.98
C ASP A 505 30.15 -4.04 31.39
N ALA A 506 31.16 -3.81 32.24
CA ALA A 506 30.97 -3.36 33.62
C ALA A 506 30.33 -1.96 33.74
N THR A 507 30.38 -1.15 32.68
CA THR A 507 29.73 0.17 32.63
C THR A 507 28.25 0.07 32.27
N GLY A 508 27.78 -1.15 31.95
CA GLY A 508 26.44 -1.39 31.48
C GLY A 508 26.24 -1.04 30.01
N GLN A 509 27.29 -0.93 29.21
CA GLN A 509 27.20 -0.69 27.76
C GLN A 509 27.49 -1.96 26.95
N ILE A 510 26.94 -2.05 25.74
CA ILE A 510 27.28 -3.11 24.79
C ILE A 510 28.28 -2.52 23.79
N PRO A 511 29.56 -2.95 23.80
CA PRO A 511 30.58 -2.40 22.92
C PRO A 511 30.31 -2.78 21.46
N ALA A 512 30.88 -2.05 20.50
CA ALA A 512 30.68 -2.28 19.06
C ALA A 512 30.99 -3.74 18.64
N SER A 513 32.04 -4.35 19.21
CA SER A 513 32.41 -5.75 18.99
C SER A 513 31.38 -6.77 19.48
N GLY A 514 30.50 -6.37 20.39
CA GLY A 514 29.41 -7.18 20.94
C GLY A 514 28.08 -7.00 20.21
N ARG A 515 27.99 -6.16 19.17
CA ARG A 515 26.75 -5.86 18.44
C ARG A 515 26.61 -6.74 17.21
N TYR A 516 25.40 -7.23 16.95
CA TYR A 516 25.11 -8.17 15.88
C TYR A 516 23.89 -7.76 15.04
N ARG A 517 23.86 -8.21 13.79
CA ARG A 517 22.74 -8.02 12.84
C ARG A 517 22.20 -9.37 12.41
N TRP A 518 20.87 -9.51 12.36
CA TRP A 518 20.23 -10.66 11.73
C TRP A 518 20.30 -10.54 10.21
N THR A 519 21.10 -11.40 9.57
CA THR A 519 21.44 -11.26 8.15
C THR A 519 20.82 -12.33 7.26
N SER A 520 20.57 -13.53 7.81
CA SER A 520 20.04 -14.66 7.05
C SER A 520 19.13 -15.55 7.88
N ALA A 521 18.17 -16.17 7.20
CA ALA A 521 17.35 -17.25 7.73
C ALA A 521 17.01 -18.25 6.61
N SER A 522 17.20 -19.55 6.87
CA SER A 522 16.91 -20.61 5.90
C SER A 522 16.38 -21.87 6.57
N TRP A 523 15.31 -22.42 5.99
CA TRP A 523 14.81 -23.74 6.36
C TRP A 523 15.77 -24.83 5.89
N ASN A 524 15.88 -25.90 6.67
CA ASN A 524 16.44 -27.16 6.19
C ASN A 524 15.47 -27.84 5.21
N THR A 525 15.96 -28.88 4.52
CA THR A 525 15.25 -29.53 3.40
C THR A 525 13.91 -30.17 3.81
N ASP A 526 13.81 -30.64 5.05
CA ASP A 526 12.65 -31.29 5.64
C ASP A 526 11.76 -30.34 6.47
N TYR A 527 12.07 -29.03 6.49
CA TYR A 527 11.34 -28.02 7.27
C TYR A 527 11.25 -28.33 8.78
N SER A 528 12.17 -29.13 9.33
CA SER A 528 12.20 -29.44 10.76
C SER A 528 12.90 -28.36 11.60
N SER A 529 13.75 -27.54 10.99
CA SER A 529 14.44 -26.44 11.69
C SER A 529 14.76 -25.26 10.78
N LEU A 530 14.62 -24.05 11.34
CA LEU A 530 15.01 -22.80 10.71
C LEU A 530 16.38 -22.37 11.23
N SER A 531 17.38 -22.34 10.34
CA SER A 531 18.72 -21.83 10.64
C SER A 531 18.75 -20.31 10.53
N ILE A 532 19.27 -19.65 11.57
CA ILE A 532 19.39 -18.19 11.68
C ILE A 532 20.87 -17.83 11.79
N VAL A 533 21.27 -16.76 11.09
CA VAL A 533 22.63 -16.24 11.12
C VAL A 533 22.64 -14.80 11.63
N PHE A 534 23.46 -14.56 12.65
CA PHE A 534 23.80 -13.25 13.15
C PHE A 534 25.24 -12.91 12.75
N THR A 535 25.43 -11.78 12.08
CA THR A 535 26.74 -11.28 11.64
C THR A 535 27.13 -10.11 12.55
N PRO A 536 28.39 -10.03 13.04
CA PRO A 536 28.83 -8.90 13.86
C PRO A 536 28.77 -7.58 13.08
N VAL A 537 28.51 -6.49 13.80
CA VAL A 537 28.42 -5.14 13.21
C VAL A 537 29.79 -4.67 12.71
N THR A 538 30.84 -4.91 13.51
CA THR A 538 32.25 -4.62 13.19
C THR A 538 33.01 -5.92 12.90
N SER A 539 34.06 -5.85 12.07
CA SER A 539 35.03 -6.94 11.93
C SER A 539 35.98 -7.00 13.13
N ASP A 540 36.45 -8.18 13.51
CA ASP A 540 37.56 -8.33 14.48
C ASP A 540 38.85 -7.70 13.91
N TYR A 541 39.87 -7.50 14.76
CA TYR A 541 41.18 -6.94 14.35
C TYR A 541 41.86 -7.68 13.20
N ASP A 542 41.57 -8.98 13.03
CA ASP A 542 42.07 -9.82 11.92
C ASP A 542 41.19 -9.75 10.65
N GLY A 543 40.16 -8.90 10.62
CA GLY A 543 39.19 -8.80 9.52
C GLY A 543 38.17 -9.95 9.45
N ILE A 544 38.25 -10.93 10.35
CA ILE A 544 37.36 -12.11 10.38
C ILE A 544 36.04 -11.74 11.06
N GLN A 545 34.92 -11.82 10.33
CA GLN A 545 33.58 -11.74 10.92
C GLN A 545 33.16 -13.12 11.46
N LYS A 546 33.22 -13.33 12.78
CA LYS A 546 32.72 -14.57 13.39
C LYS A 546 31.19 -14.56 13.47
N GLU A 547 30.54 -15.11 12.44
CA GLU A 547 29.09 -15.32 12.45
C GLU A 547 28.65 -16.22 13.60
N LYS A 548 27.50 -15.90 14.20
CA LYS A 548 26.81 -16.74 15.18
C LYS A 548 25.59 -17.39 14.53
N ARG A 549 25.46 -18.70 14.67
CA ARG A 549 24.35 -19.46 14.09
C ARG A 549 23.46 -20.02 15.19
N CYS A 550 22.16 -19.97 14.94
CA CYS A 550 21.15 -20.48 15.86
C CYS A 550 20.08 -21.26 15.10
N LYS A 551 19.48 -22.28 15.73
CA LYS A 551 18.41 -23.08 15.12
C LYS A 551 17.11 -22.89 15.88
N ILE A 552 16.03 -22.49 15.22
CA ILE A 552 14.68 -22.53 15.77
C ILE A 552 14.05 -23.85 15.32
N LEU A 553 13.53 -24.65 16.25
CA LEU A 553 12.89 -25.90 15.90
C LEU A 553 11.46 -25.63 15.43
N ARG A 554 10.93 -26.49 14.56
CA ARG A 554 9.54 -26.41 14.11
C ARG A 554 8.55 -26.43 15.28
N SER A 555 8.81 -27.25 16.30
CA SER A 555 8.01 -27.32 17.53
C SER A 555 7.88 -25.95 18.21
N ASP A 556 8.93 -25.13 18.17
CA ASP A 556 8.94 -23.79 18.77
C ASP A 556 8.05 -22.78 18.02
N LEU A 557 7.68 -23.09 16.78
CA LEU A 557 6.81 -22.26 15.93
C LEU A 557 5.35 -22.74 15.96
N GLU A 558 5.14 -24.02 16.27
CA GLU A 558 3.82 -24.65 16.35
C GLU A 558 3.17 -24.47 17.74
N MET A 559 3.97 -24.32 18.80
CA MET A 559 3.53 -23.77 20.10
C MET A 559 3.16 -22.29 19.96
#